data_AF-A0A9E0XEZ8-F1
#
_entry.id   AF-A0A9E0XEZ8-F1
#
_cell.length_a   1.000
_cell.length_b   1.000
_cell.length_c   1.000
_cell.angle_alpha   90.00
_cell.angle_beta   90.00
_cell.angle_gamma   90.00
#
_symmetry.space_group_name_H-M   'P 1'
#
loop_
_entity.id
_entity.type
_entity.pdbx_description
1 polymer ?
#
loop_
_entity_poly.entity_id
_entity_poly.type
_entity_poly.pdbx_seq_one_letter_code
_entity_poly.pdbx_strand_id
1 'polypeptide(L)'
;MNEIWIAKIPTPIFNTAEIPFNQLPLKKDAQGRLTEIETIAFPGTRFKSVRPVNDIVLQVETAEYPSSKPLYVDRRFLQKAPEDLQERIKQLPSVQEILQWMEHRVGLRYFWGGNWDVGISEILELYPHLQQANEEDQDDALCRGLDCSGLLYQATQGITPRNTSELIHFGKELSLHHLSLGQIQAELKPLDLLVWKGHVILVRSPTTLIESRIHQGVVVSDFETRYAEVIAMLKEQNKQLYFRRWHPSS
;
A
#
# COMPACT_ATOMS: atom_id res chain seq x y z
N MET A 1 -12.26 28.90 4.53
CA MET A 1 -12.09 28.46 3.12
C MET A 1 -11.29 27.19 3.15
N ASN A 2 -11.67 26.18 2.36
CA ASN A 2 -10.91 24.93 2.30
C ASN A 2 -9.59 25.20 1.59
N GLU A 3 -8.47 25.09 2.29
CA GLU A 3 -7.15 25.32 1.68
C GLU A 3 -6.72 24.09 0.90
N ILE A 4 -6.12 24.29 -0.28
CA ILE A 4 -5.49 23.22 -1.04
C ILE A 4 -4.02 23.12 -0.66
N TRP A 5 -3.57 21.88 -0.49
CA TRP A 5 -2.21 21.52 -0.13
C TRP A 5 -1.71 20.45 -1.10
N ILE A 6 -0.40 20.37 -1.26
CA ILE A 6 0.25 19.34 -2.06
C ILE A 6 1.41 18.73 -1.27
N ALA A 7 1.57 17.41 -1.35
CA ALA A 7 2.70 16.70 -0.77
C ALA A 7 4.01 17.13 -1.45
N LYS A 8 4.97 17.66 -0.67
CA LYS A 8 6.31 18.00 -1.20
C LYS A 8 7.20 16.77 -1.30
N ILE A 9 7.01 15.86 -0.36
CA ILE A 9 7.76 14.60 -0.16
C ILE A 9 6.75 13.49 0.13
N PRO A 10 7.15 12.21 0.14
CA PRO A 10 6.26 11.13 0.54
C PRO A 10 5.66 11.45 1.92
N THR A 11 4.34 11.39 2.02
CA THR A 11 3.61 11.92 3.18
C THR A 11 2.79 10.82 3.82
N PRO A 12 3.13 10.36 5.04
CA PRO A 12 2.29 9.43 5.76
C PRO A 12 0.90 10.02 6.01
N ILE A 13 -0.14 9.23 5.71
CA ILE A 13 -1.54 9.54 5.99
C ILE A 13 -1.97 8.68 7.17
N PHE A 14 -2.53 9.33 8.19
CA PHE A 14 -2.91 8.69 9.45
C PHE A 14 -4.43 8.60 9.58
N ASN A 15 -4.91 7.56 10.27
CA ASN A 15 -6.32 7.42 10.68
C ASN A 15 -6.63 8.08 12.03
N THR A 16 -5.64 8.69 12.66
CA THR A 16 -5.74 9.38 13.94
C THR A 16 -5.08 10.75 13.88
N ALA A 17 -5.59 11.69 14.67
CA ALA A 17 -4.96 12.99 14.86
C ALA A 17 -3.69 12.91 15.73
N GLU A 18 -3.54 11.84 16.50
CA GLU A 18 -2.37 11.59 17.34
C GLU A 18 -1.26 10.96 16.49
N ILE A 19 -0.41 11.79 15.90
CA ILE A 19 0.67 11.31 15.02
C ILE A 19 1.61 10.40 15.83
N PRO A 20 1.80 9.13 15.42
CA PRO A 20 2.55 8.13 16.19
C PRO A 20 4.02 8.51 16.41
N PHE A 21 4.58 9.33 15.51
CA PHE A 21 5.95 9.82 15.55
C PHE A 21 6.27 10.78 16.71
N ASN A 22 5.29 11.14 17.53
CA ASN A 22 5.50 12.00 18.71
C ASN A 22 5.92 11.22 19.97
N GLN A 23 5.97 9.89 19.91
CA GLN A 23 6.21 9.04 21.07
C GLN A 23 7.27 7.98 20.76
N LEU A 24 8.09 7.65 21.75
CA LEU A 24 8.96 6.49 21.76
C LEU A 24 8.74 5.68 23.06
N PRO A 25 8.69 4.34 23.00
CA PRO A 25 8.73 3.51 21.78
C PRO A 25 7.48 3.72 20.91
N LEU A 26 7.58 3.39 19.61
CA LEU A 26 6.41 3.47 18.74
C LEU A 26 5.34 2.49 19.23
N LYS A 27 4.09 2.94 19.30
CA LYS A 27 2.98 2.11 19.73
C LYS A 27 2.61 1.13 18.61
N LYS A 28 2.81 -0.16 18.86
CA LYS A 28 2.48 -1.24 17.92
C LYS A 28 1.33 -2.11 18.46
N ASP A 29 0.60 -2.73 17.54
CA ASP A 29 -0.39 -3.74 17.91
C ASP A 29 0.25 -5.09 18.31
N ALA A 30 -0.57 -6.08 18.64
CA ALA A 30 -0.10 -7.42 19.03
C ALA A 30 0.66 -8.17 17.91
N GLN A 31 0.62 -7.69 16.67
CA GLN A 31 1.36 -8.23 15.52
C GLN A 31 2.60 -7.39 15.17
N GLY A 32 2.94 -6.39 16.00
CA GLY A 32 4.09 -5.50 15.75
C GLY A 32 3.82 -4.46 14.66
N ARG A 33 2.57 -4.10 14.40
CA ARG A 33 2.21 -3.15 13.32
C ARG A 33 1.92 -1.76 13.87
N LEU A 34 2.36 -0.74 13.14
CA LEU A 34 1.96 0.64 13.35
C LEU A 34 0.65 0.92 12.60
N THR A 35 -0.48 0.62 13.24
CA THR A 35 -1.81 0.62 12.61
C THR A 35 -2.41 2.00 12.38
N GLU A 36 -1.78 3.03 12.95
CA GLU A 36 -2.16 4.43 12.82
C GLU A 36 -1.90 4.98 11.41
N ILE A 37 -1.04 4.33 10.63
CA ILE A 37 -0.73 4.68 9.23
C ILE A 37 -1.63 3.89 8.29
N GLU A 38 -2.35 4.61 7.44
CA GLU A 38 -3.22 4.02 6.42
C GLU A 38 -2.48 3.81 5.10
N THR A 39 -1.70 4.81 4.68
CA THR A 39 -0.97 4.81 3.41
C THR A 39 0.09 5.92 3.42
N ILE A 40 0.98 5.91 2.44
CA ILE A 40 1.94 6.99 2.18
C ILE A 40 1.52 7.67 0.87
N ALA A 41 1.15 8.94 0.93
CA ALA A 41 0.88 9.72 -0.28
C ALA A 41 2.16 9.95 -1.08
N PHE A 42 2.04 9.91 -2.41
CA PHE A 42 3.15 10.23 -3.30
C PHE A 42 3.47 11.73 -3.24
N PRO A 43 4.72 12.13 -3.51
CA PRO A 43 5.02 13.52 -3.85
C PRO A 43 4.09 14.01 -4.96
N GLY A 44 3.54 15.21 -4.80
CA GLY A 44 2.56 15.78 -5.73
C GLY A 44 1.11 15.39 -5.46
N THR A 45 0.81 14.49 -4.50
CA THR A 45 -0.57 14.20 -4.11
C THR A 45 -1.24 15.47 -3.57
N ARG A 46 -2.43 15.76 -4.11
CA ARG A 46 -3.25 16.89 -3.70
C ARG A 46 -4.11 16.53 -2.50
N PHE A 47 -4.18 17.46 -1.57
CA PHE A 47 -5.01 17.40 -0.38
C PHE A 47 -5.91 18.61 -0.32
N LYS A 48 -7.17 18.38 0.04
CA LYS A 48 -8.07 19.42 0.48
C LYS A 48 -8.07 19.43 1.99
N SER A 49 -7.65 20.53 2.61
CA SER A 49 -7.76 20.69 4.06
C SER A 49 -9.22 20.90 4.43
N VAL A 50 -9.70 20.03 5.32
CA VAL A 50 -11.03 20.17 5.93
C VAL A 50 -10.95 21.14 7.09
N ARG A 51 -9.98 20.93 7.99
CA ARG A 51 -9.71 21.81 9.13
C ARG A 51 -8.32 21.55 9.73
N PRO A 52 -7.70 22.56 10.36
CA PRO A 52 -6.59 22.31 11.28
C PRO A 52 -7.09 21.60 12.54
N VAL A 53 -6.31 20.63 13.01
CA VAL A 53 -6.55 19.99 14.31
C VAL A 53 -5.69 20.65 15.39
N ASN A 54 -4.44 20.96 15.05
CA ASN A 54 -3.50 21.75 15.86
C ASN A 54 -2.47 22.43 14.94
N ASP A 55 -1.38 22.95 15.51
CA ASP A 55 -0.33 23.67 14.79
C ASP A 55 0.50 22.81 13.81
N ILE A 56 0.37 21.49 13.80
CA ILE A 56 1.09 20.64 12.85
C ILE A 56 0.17 19.66 12.11
N VAL A 57 -0.96 19.28 12.69
CA VAL A 57 -1.87 18.28 12.11
C VAL A 57 -3.05 18.94 11.39
N LEU A 58 -3.28 18.51 10.15
CA LEU A 58 -4.48 18.83 9.36
C LEU A 58 -5.36 17.59 9.23
N GLN A 59 -6.67 17.78 9.33
CA GLN A 59 -7.63 16.82 8.79
C GLN A 59 -7.80 17.09 7.29
N VAL A 60 -7.67 16.07 6.45
CA VAL A 60 -7.62 16.21 4.99
C VAL A 60 -8.54 15.23 4.27
N GLU A 61 -8.84 15.57 3.02
CA GLU A 61 -9.42 14.69 2.00
C GLU A 61 -8.45 14.62 0.82
N THR A 62 -8.35 13.46 0.17
CA THR A 62 -7.60 13.29 -1.08
C THR A 62 -8.31 12.31 -2.01
N ALA A 63 -8.22 12.56 -3.32
CA ALA A 63 -8.80 11.67 -4.33
C ALA A 63 -8.00 10.36 -4.49
N GLU A 64 -6.73 10.34 -4.07
CA GLU A 64 -5.87 9.17 -4.21
C GLU A 64 -6.12 8.08 -3.16
N TYR A 65 -6.71 8.46 -2.02
CA TYR A 65 -7.10 7.56 -0.95
C TYR A 65 -8.48 7.99 -0.42
N PRO A 66 -9.56 7.72 -1.18
CA PRO A 66 -10.90 8.11 -0.78
C PRO A 66 -11.30 7.33 0.48
N SER A 67 -11.65 8.05 1.54
CA SER A 67 -12.03 7.46 2.83
C SER A 67 -13.30 8.08 3.37
N SER A 68 -14.18 7.26 3.94
CA SER A 68 -15.34 7.72 4.73
C SER A 68 -14.95 8.07 6.17
N LYS A 69 -13.74 7.70 6.60
CA LYS A 69 -13.18 8.03 7.91
C LYS A 69 -12.29 9.27 7.79
N PRO A 70 -12.17 10.08 8.86
CA PRO A 70 -11.21 11.18 8.89
C PRO A 70 -9.78 10.71 8.62
N LEU A 71 -9.07 11.45 7.78
CA LEU A 71 -7.64 11.26 7.50
C LEU A 71 -6.87 12.47 8.01
N TYR A 72 -5.65 12.22 8.46
CA TYR A 72 -4.79 13.24 9.04
C TYR A 72 -3.40 13.18 8.43
N VAL A 73 -2.77 14.35 8.35
CA VAL A 73 -1.41 14.52 7.85
C VAL A 73 -0.70 15.59 8.67
N ASP A 74 0.61 15.47 8.81
CA ASP A 74 1.43 16.55 9.32
C ASP A 74 1.70 17.56 8.19
N ARG A 75 1.26 18.81 8.37
CA ARG A 75 1.36 19.88 7.37
C ARG A 75 2.80 20.22 7.00
N ARG A 76 3.79 19.84 7.80
CA ARG A 76 5.21 20.08 7.50
C ARG A 76 5.68 19.29 6.27
N PHE A 77 5.02 18.17 5.94
CA PHE A 77 5.24 17.41 4.70
C PHE A 77 4.63 18.08 3.47
N LEU A 78 3.77 19.08 3.66
CA LEU A 78 2.99 19.72 2.62
C LEU A 78 3.48 21.14 2.29
N GLN A 79 2.99 21.68 1.18
CA GLN A 79 2.99 23.10 0.86
C GLN A 79 1.58 23.54 0.48
N LYS A 80 1.23 24.79 0.79
CA LYS A 80 0.00 25.41 0.29
C LYS A 80 0.08 25.50 -1.24
N ALA A 81 -1.05 25.28 -1.89
CA ALA A 81 -1.17 25.33 -3.34
C ALA A 81 -2.38 26.18 -3.76
N PRO A 82 -2.39 26.68 -5.01
CA PRO A 82 -3.57 27.31 -5.61
C PRO A 82 -4.79 26.38 -5.59
N GLU A 83 -6.00 26.95 -5.49
CA GLU A 83 -7.24 26.17 -5.43
C GLU A 83 -7.51 25.35 -6.70
N ASP A 84 -7.03 25.83 -7.85
CA ASP A 84 -7.17 25.23 -9.18
C ASP A 84 -6.11 24.17 -9.52
N LEU A 85 -5.19 23.87 -8.58
CA LEU A 85 -4.21 22.82 -8.74
C LEU A 85 -4.91 21.49 -9.08
N GLN A 86 -4.48 20.88 -10.19
CA GLN A 86 -4.99 19.58 -10.63
C GLN A 86 -4.31 18.43 -9.89
N GLU A 87 -4.97 17.27 -9.88
CA GLU A 87 -4.36 16.02 -9.40
C GLU A 87 -3.12 15.65 -10.22
N ARG A 88 -2.16 14.95 -9.60
CA ARG A 88 -0.96 14.50 -10.32
C ARG A 88 -1.33 13.54 -11.46
N ILE A 89 -0.61 13.66 -12.57
CA ILE A 89 -0.76 12.75 -13.71
C ILE A 89 -0.05 11.43 -13.38
N LYS A 90 -0.78 10.33 -13.47
CA LYS A 90 -0.24 8.97 -13.26
C LYS A 90 0.09 8.34 -14.61
N GLN A 91 1.29 7.80 -14.75
CA GLN A 91 1.69 7.05 -15.94
C GLN A 91 1.69 5.56 -15.61
N LEU A 92 0.92 4.78 -16.37
CA LEU A 92 0.88 3.34 -16.20
C LEU A 92 2.15 2.72 -16.80
N PRO A 93 3.01 2.09 -15.99
CA PRO A 93 4.15 1.37 -16.53
C PRO A 93 3.66 0.10 -17.24
N SER A 94 4.47 -0.43 -18.14
CA SER A 94 4.20 -1.70 -18.80
C SER A 94 4.20 -2.87 -17.79
N VAL A 95 3.57 -3.98 -18.18
CA VAL A 95 3.58 -5.23 -17.39
C VAL A 95 5.00 -5.63 -17.00
N GLN A 96 5.95 -5.53 -17.94
CA GLN A 96 7.34 -5.88 -17.71
C GLN A 96 8.00 -4.95 -16.70
N GLU A 97 7.80 -3.64 -16.80
CA GLU A 97 8.36 -2.67 -15.85
C GLU A 97 7.81 -2.88 -14.44
N ILE A 98 6.50 -3.15 -14.30
CA ILE A 98 5.87 -3.43 -12.99
C ILE A 98 6.49 -4.69 -12.37
N LEU A 99 6.59 -5.78 -13.13
CA LEU A 99 7.14 -7.05 -12.62
C LEU A 99 8.61 -6.92 -12.26
N GLN A 100 9.42 -6.31 -13.14
CA GLN A 100 10.83 -6.04 -12.86
C GLN A 100 10.99 -5.18 -11.61
N TRP A 101 10.14 -4.16 -11.42
CA TRP A 101 10.18 -3.35 -10.21
C TRP A 101 9.93 -4.20 -8.97
N MET A 102 8.88 -5.03 -8.95
CA MET A 102 8.55 -5.91 -7.82
C MET A 102 9.65 -6.94 -7.53
N GLU A 103 10.24 -7.53 -8.57
CA GLU A 103 11.33 -8.52 -8.44
C GLU A 103 12.56 -7.93 -7.75
N HIS A 104 12.92 -6.69 -8.05
CA HIS A 104 14.01 -5.98 -7.37
C HIS A 104 13.73 -5.68 -5.88
N ARG A 105 12.50 -5.88 -5.41
CA ARG A 105 12.12 -5.67 -4.01
C ARG A 105 11.98 -6.98 -3.24
N VAL A 106 12.24 -8.15 -3.84
CA VAL A 106 12.24 -9.42 -3.10
C VAL A 106 13.20 -9.34 -1.91
N GLY A 107 12.72 -9.70 -0.72
CA GLY A 107 13.42 -9.56 0.56
C GLY A 107 13.17 -8.25 1.29
N LEU A 108 12.51 -7.25 0.67
CA LEU A 108 12.11 -6.03 1.35
C LEU A 108 11.05 -6.33 2.41
N ARG A 109 11.20 -5.75 3.61
CA ARG A 109 10.30 -5.99 4.75
C ARG A 109 8.85 -5.61 4.48
N TYR A 110 7.96 -6.26 5.22
CA TYR A 110 6.57 -5.85 5.32
C TYR A 110 6.44 -4.62 6.22
N PHE A 111 5.64 -3.65 5.81
CA PHE A 111 5.25 -2.50 6.63
C PHE A 111 3.77 -2.23 6.44
N TRP A 112 2.99 -2.25 7.53
CA TRP A 112 1.55 -1.98 7.48
C TRP A 112 1.28 -0.55 7.00
N GLY A 113 0.39 -0.37 6.03
CA GLY A 113 0.19 0.94 5.40
C GLY A 113 1.33 1.32 4.43
N GLY A 114 2.36 0.49 4.28
CA GLY A 114 3.52 0.75 3.45
C GLY A 114 3.25 0.65 1.96
N ASN A 115 3.56 1.73 1.24
CA ASN A 115 3.64 1.77 -0.22
C ASN A 115 4.80 2.67 -0.67
N TRP A 116 5.88 2.68 0.12
CA TRP A 116 7.09 3.46 -0.13
C TRP A 116 8.32 2.65 0.31
N ASP A 117 8.90 1.94 -0.65
CA ASP A 117 9.98 0.97 -0.45
C ASP A 117 11.24 1.53 0.22
N VAL A 118 11.65 2.76 -0.11
CA VAL A 118 12.91 3.34 0.37
C VAL A 118 12.84 3.96 1.77
N GLY A 119 11.62 4.22 2.27
CA GLY A 119 11.39 5.00 3.49
C GLY A 119 11.51 6.52 3.30
N ILE A 120 11.23 7.28 4.36
CA ILE A 120 11.09 8.74 4.35
C ILE A 120 12.09 9.33 5.35
N SER A 121 13.31 9.59 4.89
CA SER A 121 14.41 10.10 5.71
C SER A 121 14.09 11.40 6.45
N GLU A 122 13.30 12.26 5.81
CA GLU A 122 12.88 13.57 6.29
C GLU A 122 12.05 13.49 7.58
N ILE A 123 11.49 12.31 7.90
CA ILE A 123 10.84 12.07 9.20
C ILE A 123 11.83 12.32 10.34
N LEU A 124 13.10 11.95 10.20
CA LEU A 124 14.11 12.14 11.24
C LEU A 124 14.53 13.61 11.41
N GLU A 125 14.27 14.46 10.42
CA GLU A 125 14.46 15.92 10.52
C GLU A 125 13.26 16.57 11.21
N LEU A 126 12.05 16.11 10.88
CA LEU A 126 10.79 16.62 11.44
C LEU A 126 10.52 16.13 12.86
N TYR A 127 11.06 14.97 13.22
CA TYR A 127 10.94 14.32 14.53
C TYR A 127 12.32 13.86 15.03
N PRO A 128 13.21 14.79 15.45
CA PRO A 128 14.61 14.47 15.75
C PRO A 128 14.82 13.43 16.85
N HIS A 129 13.89 13.31 17.80
CA HIS A 129 13.97 12.32 18.86
C HIS A 129 13.92 10.87 18.35
N LEU A 130 13.34 10.62 17.16
CA LEU A 130 13.31 9.30 16.52
C LEU A 130 14.69 8.81 16.09
N GLN A 131 15.69 9.69 16.01
CA GLN A 131 17.09 9.29 15.78
C GLN A 131 17.66 8.46 16.94
N GLN A 132 17.01 8.49 18.11
CA GLN A 132 17.39 7.73 19.30
C GLN A 132 16.63 6.39 19.42
N ALA A 133 15.75 6.09 18.45
CA ALA A 133 15.01 4.83 18.41
C ALA A 133 15.96 3.64 18.23
N ASN A 134 15.51 2.46 18.66
CA ASN A 134 16.19 1.22 18.27
C ASN A 134 16.01 0.97 16.76
N GLU A 135 16.78 0.03 16.19
CA GLU A 135 16.77 -0.24 14.75
C GLU A 135 15.37 -0.56 14.19
N GLU A 136 14.57 -1.35 14.93
CA GLU A 136 13.22 -1.74 14.51
C GLU A 136 12.26 -0.54 14.45
N ASP A 137 12.23 0.27 15.52
CA ASP A 137 11.42 1.48 15.62
C ASP A 137 11.91 2.56 14.66
N GLN A 138 13.20 2.59 14.34
CA GLN A 138 13.74 3.52 13.35
C GLN A 138 13.25 3.18 11.94
N ASP A 139 13.28 1.92 11.54
CA ASP A 139 12.72 1.50 10.25
C ASP A 139 11.21 1.79 10.15
N ASP A 140 10.46 1.53 11.23
CA ASP A 140 9.02 1.81 11.29
C ASP A 140 8.74 3.31 11.26
N ALA A 141 9.54 4.12 11.98
CA ALA A 141 9.47 5.58 11.93
C ALA A 141 9.68 6.08 10.50
N LEU A 142 10.63 5.52 9.77
CA LEU A 142 10.89 5.86 8.36
C LEU A 142 9.78 5.39 7.42
N CYS A 143 8.77 4.65 7.89
CA CYS A 143 7.72 4.05 7.07
C CYS A 143 8.27 3.19 5.93
N ARG A 144 9.41 2.52 6.16
CA ARG A 144 10.13 1.78 5.13
C ARG A 144 9.52 0.40 4.94
N GLY A 145 9.02 0.13 3.74
CA GLY A 145 8.56 -1.20 3.35
C GLY A 145 7.21 -1.17 2.63
N LEU A 146 6.72 -2.36 2.32
CA LEU A 146 5.52 -2.55 1.51
C LEU A 146 4.57 -3.52 2.20
N ASP A 147 3.29 -3.18 2.28
CA ASP A 147 2.26 -4.20 2.52
C ASP A 147 1.83 -4.86 1.20
N CYS A 148 0.90 -5.81 1.29
CA CYS A 148 0.47 -6.62 0.16
C CYS A 148 -0.06 -5.79 -1.02
N SER A 149 -0.97 -4.86 -0.76
CA SER A 149 -1.53 -4.01 -1.82
C SER A 149 -0.63 -2.81 -2.12
N GLY A 150 0.17 -2.36 -1.16
CA GLY A 150 1.17 -1.32 -1.31
C GLY A 150 2.28 -1.67 -2.30
N LEU A 151 2.64 -2.96 -2.41
CA LEU A 151 3.54 -3.47 -3.45
C LEU A 151 3.02 -3.13 -4.86
N LEU A 152 1.76 -3.47 -5.15
CA LEU A 152 1.13 -3.16 -6.43
C LEU A 152 0.87 -1.65 -6.59
N TYR A 153 0.43 -1.00 -5.53
CA TYR A 153 0.12 0.42 -5.54
C TYR A 153 1.35 1.27 -5.88
N GLN A 154 2.51 0.98 -5.28
CA GLN A 154 3.74 1.70 -5.59
C GLN A 154 4.26 1.36 -6.99
N ALA A 155 4.28 0.07 -7.37
CA ALA A 155 4.75 -0.36 -8.69
C ALA A 155 3.97 0.28 -9.85
N THR A 156 2.70 0.62 -9.61
CA THR A 156 1.80 1.25 -10.60
C THR A 156 1.67 2.75 -10.43
N GLN A 157 2.52 3.38 -9.60
CA GLN A 157 2.49 4.81 -9.30
C GLN A 157 1.11 5.29 -8.82
N GLY A 158 0.41 4.46 -8.05
CA GLY A 158 -0.88 4.74 -7.44
C GLY A 158 -2.08 4.64 -8.39
N ILE A 159 -1.98 3.90 -9.49
CA ILE A 159 -3.09 3.69 -10.43
C ILE A 159 -4.10 2.67 -9.91
N THR A 160 -3.63 1.62 -9.23
CA THR A 160 -4.53 0.63 -8.64
C THR A 160 -5.17 1.17 -7.36
N PRO A 161 -6.31 0.63 -6.92
CA PRO A 161 -6.80 0.89 -5.57
C PRO A 161 -5.78 0.52 -4.49
N ARG A 162 -5.74 1.28 -3.40
CA ARG A 162 -4.79 1.07 -2.29
C ARG A 162 -5.20 -0.08 -1.37
N ASN A 163 -6.51 -0.29 -1.21
CA ASN A 163 -7.06 -1.24 -0.25
C ASN A 163 -7.55 -2.52 -0.92
N THR A 164 -7.34 -3.66 -0.27
CA THR A 164 -7.80 -4.96 -0.78
C THR A 164 -9.33 -5.05 -0.88
N SER A 165 -10.07 -4.31 -0.05
CA SER A 165 -11.54 -4.19 -0.13
C SER A 165 -12.04 -3.58 -1.44
N GLU A 166 -11.21 -2.77 -2.10
CA GLU A 166 -11.51 -2.19 -3.41
C GLU A 166 -10.93 -3.06 -4.53
N LEU A 167 -9.73 -3.63 -4.33
CA LEU A 167 -9.08 -4.52 -5.30
C LEU A 167 -9.92 -5.75 -5.64
N ILE A 168 -10.71 -6.29 -4.70
CA ILE A 168 -11.64 -7.38 -4.99
C ILE A 168 -12.70 -7.03 -6.05
N HIS A 169 -12.86 -5.76 -6.44
CA HIS A 169 -13.77 -5.30 -7.49
C HIS A 169 -13.03 -4.61 -8.66
N PHE A 170 -11.71 -4.59 -8.64
CA PHE A 170 -10.91 -3.86 -9.62
C PHE A 170 -10.59 -4.71 -10.85
N GLY A 171 -10.75 -4.12 -12.03
CA GLY A 171 -10.54 -4.82 -13.31
C GLY A 171 -11.66 -5.81 -13.66
N LYS A 172 -11.36 -6.73 -14.58
CA LYS A 172 -12.25 -7.77 -15.06
C LYS A 172 -12.22 -8.99 -14.13
N GLU A 173 -13.40 -9.52 -13.79
CA GLU A 173 -13.50 -10.81 -13.11
C GLU A 173 -13.04 -11.96 -13.99
N LEU A 174 -12.27 -12.89 -13.41
CA LEU A 174 -11.99 -14.18 -14.03
C LEU A 174 -12.77 -15.27 -13.29
N SER A 175 -13.75 -15.88 -13.98
CA SER A 175 -14.57 -16.95 -13.40
C SER A 175 -13.82 -18.28 -13.40
N LEU A 176 -12.85 -18.46 -12.50
CA LEU A 176 -11.95 -19.62 -12.50
C LEU A 176 -12.28 -20.68 -11.43
N HIS A 177 -13.24 -20.42 -10.52
CA HIS A 177 -13.53 -21.29 -9.37
C HIS A 177 -13.97 -22.71 -9.70
N HIS A 178 -14.46 -22.95 -10.91
CA HIS A 178 -14.94 -24.26 -11.37
C HIS A 178 -13.85 -25.08 -12.08
N LEU A 179 -12.67 -24.50 -12.27
CA LEU A 179 -11.55 -25.11 -13.00
C LEU A 179 -10.65 -25.88 -12.05
N SER A 180 -9.95 -26.88 -12.60
CA SER A 180 -8.85 -27.56 -11.89
C SER A 180 -7.64 -26.63 -11.73
N LEU A 181 -6.73 -26.95 -10.80
CA LEU A 181 -5.54 -26.13 -10.54
C LEU A 181 -4.73 -25.82 -11.80
N GLY A 182 -4.42 -26.85 -12.60
CA GLY A 182 -3.66 -26.66 -13.84
C GLY A 182 -4.38 -25.80 -14.88
N GLN A 183 -5.72 -25.85 -14.92
CA GLN A 183 -6.51 -24.97 -15.78
C GLN A 183 -6.52 -23.53 -15.27
N ILE A 184 -6.66 -23.33 -13.95
CA ILE A 184 -6.53 -21.98 -13.35
C ILE A 184 -5.18 -21.38 -13.71
N GLN A 185 -4.10 -22.13 -13.50
CA GLN A 185 -2.74 -21.69 -13.78
C GLN A 185 -2.51 -21.34 -15.26
N ALA A 186 -3.09 -22.12 -16.18
CA ALA A 186 -2.99 -21.86 -17.62
C ALA A 186 -3.78 -20.62 -18.09
N GLU A 187 -4.87 -20.28 -17.40
CA GLU A 187 -5.72 -19.12 -17.74
C GLU A 187 -5.17 -17.79 -17.18
N LEU A 188 -4.42 -17.87 -16.08
CA LEU A 188 -3.84 -16.72 -15.43
C LEU A 188 -2.66 -16.14 -16.21
N LYS A 189 -2.58 -14.82 -16.20
CA LYS A 189 -1.54 -14.03 -16.87
C LYS A 189 -0.78 -13.18 -15.87
N PRO A 190 0.44 -12.73 -16.20
CA PRO A 190 1.19 -11.85 -15.32
C PRO A 190 0.37 -10.61 -14.91
N LEU A 191 0.50 -10.25 -13.63
CA LEU A 191 -0.26 -9.23 -12.90
C LEU A 191 -1.75 -9.52 -12.65
N ASP A 192 -2.28 -10.68 -13.06
CA ASP A 192 -3.58 -11.11 -12.54
C ASP A 192 -3.50 -11.24 -11.00
N LEU A 193 -4.59 -10.87 -10.33
CA LEU A 193 -4.67 -10.81 -8.88
C LEU A 193 -5.40 -12.03 -8.35
N LEU A 194 -4.81 -12.65 -7.34
CA LEU A 194 -5.47 -13.53 -6.39
C LEU A 194 -5.74 -12.70 -5.14
N VAL A 195 -6.98 -12.25 -4.96
CA VAL A 195 -7.31 -11.21 -3.97
C VAL A 195 -8.49 -11.61 -3.10
N TRP A 196 -8.43 -11.26 -1.82
CA TRP A 196 -9.53 -11.37 -0.87
C TRP A 196 -9.47 -10.22 0.14
N LYS A 197 -10.51 -10.06 0.96
CA LYS A 197 -10.49 -9.05 2.03
C LYS A 197 -9.36 -9.33 3.02
N GLY A 198 -8.33 -8.49 2.97
CA GLY A 198 -7.17 -8.53 3.85
C GLY A 198 -5.85 -8.89 3.16
N HIS A 199 -5.85 -9.35 1.91
CA HIS A 199 -4.59 -9.64 1.20
C HIS A 199 -4.73 -9.70 -0.32
N VAL A 200 -3.61 -9.53 -1.03
CA VAL A 200 -3.50 -9.71 -2.48
C VAL A 200 -2.19 -10.40 -2.84
N ILE A 201 -2.26 -11.28 -3.83
CA ILE A 201 -1.12 -11.97 -4.45
C ILE A 201 -1.18 -11.70 -5.95
N LEU A 202 -0.02 -11.49 -6.57
CA LEU A 202 0.09 -11.23 -7.99
C LEU A 202 0.71 -12.42 -8.72
N VAL A 203 0.17 -12.73 -9.88
CA VAL A 203 0.80 -13.66 -10.81
C VAL A 203 2.06 -13.02 -11.37
N ARG A 204 3.22 -13.64 -11.13
CA ARG A 204 4.50 -13.17 -11.65
C ARG A 204 4.81 -13.84 -12.99
N SER A 205 4.68 -15.15 -13.03
CA SER A 205 4.90 -16.00 -14.21
C SER A 205 3.88 -17.14 -14.21
N PRO A 206 3.83 -17.98 -15.25
CA PRO A 206 2.94 -19.14 -15.26
C PRO A 206 3.13 -20.08 -14.07
N THR A 207 4.29 -20.09 -13.42
CA THR A 207 4.63 -21.01 -12.31
C THR A 207 4.93 -20.31 -11.00
N THR A 208 4.90 -18.97 -10.95
CA THR A 208 5.28 -18.24 -9.73
C THR A 208 4.34 -17.09 -9.42
N LEU A 209 4.20 -16.84 -8.12
CA LEU A 209 3.44 -15.74 -7.53
C LEU A 209 4.40 -14.78 -6.80
N ILE A 210 4.02 -13.52 -6.69
CA ILE A 210 4.73 -12.50 -5.91
C ILE A 210 3.75 -11.74 -5.01
N GLU A 211 4.15 -11.46 -3.78
CA GLU A 211 3.35 -10.76 -2.77
C GLU A 211 4.24 -10.21 -1.65
N SER A 212 3.73 -9.25 -0.87
CA SER A 212 4.33 -8.88 0.41
C SER A 212 3.52 -9.46 1.57
N ARG A 213 4.17 -10.26 2.43
CA ARG A 213 3.53 -10.98 3.55
C ARG A 213 4.00 -10.45 4.89
N ILE A 214 3.09 -10.46 5.87
CA ILE A 214 3.44 -10.20 7.27
C ILE A 214 4.59 -11.14 7.68
N HIS A 215 5.62 -10.60 8.32
CA HIS A 215 6.86 -11.27 8.76
C HIS A 215 7.86 -11.73 7.68
N GLN A 216 7.46 -11.84 6.41
CA GLN A 216 8.38 -12.26 5.33
C GLN A 216 8.73 -11.12 4.37
N GLY A 217 7.89 -10.09 4.29
CA GLY A 217 8.05 -9.04 3.29
C GLY A 217 7.75 -9.55 1.88
N VAL A 218 8.38 -8.93 0.89
CA VAL A 218 8.20 -9.26 -0.52
C VAL A 218 8.87 -10.59 -0.84
N VAL A 219 8.09 -11.56 -1.31
CA VAL A 219 8.55 -12.91 -1.62
C VAL A 219 7.99 -13.41 -2.93
N VAL A 220 8.77 -14.26 -3.59
CA VAL A 220 8.31 -15.08 -4.72
C VAL A 220 8.06 -16.50 -4.23
N SER A 221 6.98 -17.12 -4.69
CA SER A 221 6.65 -18.49 -4.33
C SER A 221 6.19 -19.27 -5.55
N ASP A 222 6.36 -20.60 -5.49
CA ASP A 222 5.75 -21.53 -6.42
C ASP A 222 4.22 -21.39 -6.41
N PHE A 223 3.62 -21.42 -7.60
CA PHE A 223 2.18 -21.21 -7.77
C PHE A 223 1.36 -22.28 -7.05
N GLU A 224 1.64 -23.56 -7.30
CA GLU A 224 0.82 -24.66 -6.79
C GLU A 224 0.86 -24.71 -5.26
N THR A 225 2.07 -24.64 -4.71
CA THR A 225 2.31 -24.67 -3.26
C THR A 225 1.57 -23.53 -2.57
N ARG A 226 1.79 -22.29 -3.05
CA ARG A 226 1.20 -21.12 -2.41
C ARG A 226 -0.31 -21.05 -2.62
N TYR A 227 -0.81 -21.45 -3.78
CA TYR A 227 -2.24 -21.52 -4.02
C TYR A 227 -2.93 -22.49 -3.05
N ALA A 228 -2.37 -23.69 -2.84
CA ALA A 228 -2.91 -24.66 -1.90
C ALA A 228 -2.98 -24.12 -0.46
N GLU A 229 -1.92 -23.46 0.01
CA GLU A 229 -1.90 -22.78 1.32
C GLU A 229 -3.01 -21.75 1.45
N VAL A 230 -3.18 -20.91 0.42
CA VAL A 230 -4.20 -19.85 0.42
C VAL A 230 -5.60 -20.46 0.46
N ILE A 231 -5.88 -21.48 -0.34
CA ILE A 231 -7.21 -22.13 -0.34
C ILE A 231 -7.51 -22.76 1.02
N ALA A 232 -6.54 -23.44 1.64
CA ALA A 232 -6.71 -24.00 2.98
C ALA A 232 -7.02 -22.91 4.02
N MET A 233 -6.20 -21.86 4.06
CA MET A 233 -6.38 -20.71 4.97
C MET A 233 -7.73 -20.01 4.77
N LEU A 234 -8.13 -19.76 3.51
CA LEU A 234 -9.39 -19.07 3.23
C LEU A 234 -10.60 -19.90 3.61
N LYS A 235 -10.54 -21.23 3.45
CA LYS A 235 -11.58 -22.13 3.92
C LYS A 235 -11.73 -22.07 5.44
N GLU A 236 -10.63 -22.09 6.19
CA GLU A 236 -10.65 -21.96 7.65
C GLU A 236 -11.22 -20.62 8.11
N GLN A 237 -10.91 -19.54 7.39
CA GLN A 237 -11.39 -18.19 7.70
C GLN A 237 -12.78 -17.87 7.14
N ASN A 238 -13.42 -18.81 6.43
CA ASN A 238 -14.67 -18.60 5.69
C ASN A 238 -14.62 -17.37 4.77
N LYS A 239 -13.52 -17.23 4.02
CA LYS A 239 -13.29 -16.13 3.07
C LYS A 239 -13.33 -16.63 1.64
N GLN A 240 -13.74 -15.75 0.74
CA GLN A 240 -13.76 -16.01 -0.69
C GLN A 240 -12.51 -15.43 -1.36
N LEU A 241 -11.87 -16.24 -2.21
CA LEU A 241 -10.85 -15.79 -3.16
C LEU A 241 -11.51 -15.19 -4.39
N TYR A 242 -10.94 -14.14 -4.96
CA TYR A 242 -11.35 -13.58 -6.25
C TYR A 242 -10.15 -13.53 -7.19
N PHE A 243 -10.40 -13.81 -8.47
CA PHE A 243 -9.41 -13.66 -9.53
C PHE A 243 -9.75 -12.43 -10.37
N ARG A 244 -8.79 -11.52 -10.52
CA ARG A 244 -8.99 -10.24 -11.23
C ARG A 244 -7.91 -10.00 -12.28
N ARG A 245 -8.32 -9.58 -13.48
CA ARG A 245 -7.44 -9.09 -14.53
C ARG A 245 -7.63 -7.60 -14.70
N TRP A 246 -6.61 -6.82 -14.35
CA TRP A 246 -6.75 -5.36 -14.26
C TRP A 246 -5.93 -4.60 -15.31
N HIS A 247 -4.78 -5.14 -15.70
CA HIS A 247 -3.87 -4.44 -16.60
C HIS A 247 -4.38 -4.56 -18.05
N PRO A 248 -4.47 -3.47 -18.84
CA PRO A 248 -5.05 -3.50 -20.19
C PRO A 248 -4.32 -4.42 -21.18
N SER A 249 -3.02 -4.61 -20.99
CA SER A 249 -2.18 -5.49 -21.82
C SER A 249 -2.21 -6.97 -21.40
N SER A 250 -2.95 -7.31 -20.35
CA SER A 250 -3.12 -8.70 -19.87
C SER A 250 -4.30 -9.35 -20.57
#